data_AF-A0A0B3Y2S1-F1
#
_entry.id   AF-A0A0B3Y2S1-F1
#
_cell.length_a   1.000
_cell.length_b   1.000
_cell.length_c   1.000
_cell.angle_alpha   90.00
_cell.angle_beta   90.00
_cell.angle_gamma   90.00
#
_symmetry.space_group_name_H-M   'P 1'
#
loop_
_entity.id
_entity.type
_entity.pdbx_description
1 polymer ?
#
loop_
_entity_poly.entity_id
_entity_poly.type
_entity_poly.pdbx_seq_one_letter_code
_entity_poly.pdbx_strand_id
1 'polypeptide(L)' 'MLKIIVLIPLILSLLWFGYLQANKYTLEQGKQGFLYIFVLSGVIAAFYTLMLFLTN' A
#
# COMPACT_ATOMS: atom_id res chain seq x y z
N MET A 1 9.25 14.82 3.53
CA MET A 1 7.85 14.60 3.09
C MET A 1 7.68 13.23 2.42
N LEU A 2 8.51 12.85 1.43
CA LEU A 2 8.44 11.53 0.75
C LEU A 2 8.55 10.30 1.69
N LYS A 3 9.35 10.37 2.77
CA LYS A 3 9.50 9.25 3.72
C LYS A 3 8.19 8.76 4.34
N ILE A 4 7.24 9.67 4.60
CA ILE A 4 5.95 9.32 5.21
C ILE A 4 5.06 8.61 4.18
N ILE A 5 5.06 9.09 2.93
CA ILE A 5 4.26 8.53 1.84
C ILE A 5 4.66 7.08 1.52
N VAL A 6 5.97 6.78 1.58
CA VAL A 6 6.49 5.41 1.40
C VAL A 6 6.15 4.51 2.60
N LEU A 7 5.97 5.06 3.80
CA LEU A 7 5.61 4.30 4.99
C LEU A 7 4.14 3.84 5.00
N ILE A 8 3.25 4.59 4.35
CA ILE A 8 1.81 4.30 4.31
C ILE A 8 1.49 2.87 3.83
N PRO A 9 1.98 2.39 2.66
CA PRO A 9 1.74 1.01 2.22
C PRO A 9 2.30 -0.04 3.18
N LEU A 10 3.41 0.27 3.85
CA LEU A 10 4.03 -0.62 4.83
C LEU A 10 3.15 -0.77 6.08
N ILE A 11 2.66 0.35 6.61
CA ILE A 11 1.75 0.35 7.76
C ILE A 11 0.44 -0.35 7.40
N LEU A 12 -0.15 -0.06 6.24
CA LEU A 12 -1.36 -0.73 5.76
C LEU A 12 -1.16 -2.24 5.59
N SER A 13 0.00 -2.66 5.07
CA SER A 13 0.33 -4.08 4.93
C SER A 13 0.46 -4.78 6.29
N LEU A 14 1.05 -4.12 7.29
CA LEU A 14 1.14 -4.65 8.66
C LEU A 14 -0.23 -4.73 9.34
N LEU A 15 -1.08 -3.72 9.16
CA LEU A 15 -2.46 -3.73 9.66
C LEU A 15 -3.28 -4.86 9.02
N TRP A 16 -3.17 -5.03 7.71
CA TRP A 16 -3.83 -6.12 6.99
C TRP A 16 -3.33 -7.49 7.44
N PHE A 17 -2.02 -7.65 7.63
CA PHE A 17 -1.45 -8.86 8.19
C PHE A 17 -1.99 -9.17 9.59
N GLY A 18 -2.04 -8.16 10.48
CA GLY A 18 -2.63 -8.30 11.81
C GLY A 18 -4.11 -8.69 11.76
N TYR A 19 -4.86 -8.11 10.82
CA TYR A 19 -6.26 -8.49 10.57
C TYR A 19 -6.41 -9.95 10.15
N LEU A 20 -5.58 -10.44 9.23
CA LEU A 20 -5.62 -11.86 8.82
C LEU A 20 -5.30 -12.77 9.99
N GLN A 21 -4.28 -12.43 10.79
CA GLN A 21 -3.86 -13.22 11.95
C GLN A 21 -4.94 -13.27 13.03
N ALA A 22 -5.60 -12.14 13.31
CA ALA A 22 -6.70 -12.05 14.28
C ALA A 22 -7.93 -12.88 13.87
N ASN A 23 -8.19 -12.97 12.57
CA ASN A 23 -9.31 -13.73 12.01
C ASN A 23 -8.94 -15.18 11.61
N LYS A 24 -7.70 -15.60 11.88
CA LYS A 24 -7.16 -16.93 11.51
C LYS A 24 -7.22 -17.22 10.00
N TYR A 25 -7.18 -16.18 9.17
CA TYR A 25 -7.07 -16.33 7.72
C TYR A 25 -5.63 -16.65 7.32
N THR A 26 -5.48 -17.47 6.27
CA THR A 26 -4.17 -17.72 5.69
C THR A 26 -3.71 -16.53 4.83
N LEU A 27 -2.40 -16.40 4.64
CA LEU A 27 -1.83 -15.38 3.74
C LEU A 27 -2.36 -15.50 2.31
N GLU A 28 -2.67 -16.71 1.85
CA GLU A 28 -3.25 -16.94 0.52
C GLU A 28 -4.65 -16.34 0.38
N GLN A 29 -5.48 -16.47 1.42
CA GLN A 29 -6.82 -15.87 1.46
C GLN A 29 -6.74 -14.34 1.48
N GLY A 30 -5.72 -13.79 2.13
CA GLY A 30 -5.50 -12.35 2.24
C GLY A 30 -4.75 -11.70 1.08
N LYS A 31 -4.30 -12.45 0.07
CA LYS A 31 -3.43 -11.94 -1.01
C LYS A 31 -4.02 -10.75 -1.76
N GLN A 32 -5.35 -10.75 -1.94
CA GLN A 32 -6.06 -9.65 -2.60
C GLN A 32 -5.93 -8.33 -1.84
N GLY A 33 -5.96 -8.34 -0.51
CA GLY A 33 -5.79 -7.12 0.29
C GLY A 33 -4.41 -6.49 0.12
N PHE A 34 -3.35 -7.31 0.09
CA PHE A 34 -2.00 -6.82 -0.21
C PHE A 34 -1.89 -6.27 -1.64
N LEU A 35 -2.53 -6.92 -2.61
CA LEU A 35 -2.59 -6.43 -3.99
C LEU A 35 -3.28 -5.06 -4.06
N TYR A 36 -4.40 -4.87 -3.37
CA TYR A 36 -5.09 -3.59 -3.33
C TYR A 36 -4.24 -2.48 -2.70
N ILE A 37 -3.58 -2.77 -1.57
CA ILE A 37 -2.67 -1.81 -0.92
C ILE A 37 -1.54 -1.42 -1.88
N PHE A 38 -0.95 -2.40 -2.56
CA PHE A 38 0.14 -2.17 -3.51
C PHE A 38 -0.31 -1.33 -4.72
N VAL A 39 -1.42 -1.71 -5.36
CA VAL A 39 -1.94 -1.00 -6.55
C VAL A 39 -2.34 0.43 -6.19
N LEU A 40 -3.10 0.63 -5.10
CA LEU A 40 -3.52 1.96 -4.67
C LEU A 40 -2.31 2.86 -4.39
N SER A 41 -1.33 2.35 -3.65
CA SER A 41 -0.12 3.10 -3.30
C SER A 41 0.74 3.38 -4.53
N GLY A 42 0.83 2.44 -5.47
CA GLY A 42 1.52 2.59 -6.74
C GLY A 42 0.88 3.66 -7.63
N VAL A 43 -0.46 3.67 -7.72
CA VAL A 43 -1.20 4.71 -8.47
C VAL A 43 -0.96 6.08 -7.88
N ILE A 44 -1.01 6.22 -6.56
CA ILE A 44 -0.75 7.50 -5.88
C ILE A 44 0.69 7.97 -6.14
N ALA A 45 1.67 7.07 -6.01
CA ALA A 45 3.07 7.39 -6.28
C ALA A 45 3.27 7.82 -7.74
N ALA A 46 2.72 7.07 -8.69
CA ALA A 46 2.79 7.38 -10.12
C ALA A 46 2.15 8.75 -10.44
N PHE A 47 0.99 9.05 -9.84
CA PHE A 47 0.33 10.34 -9.99
C PHE A 47 1.20 11.50 -9.50
N TYR A 48 1.77 11.39 -8.29
CA TYR A 48 2.65 12.44 -7.77
C TYR A 48 3.94 12.59 -8.58
N THR A 49 4.53 11.49 -9.04
CA THR A 49 5.69 11.52 -9.94
C THR A 49 5.36 12.21 -11.26
N LEU A 50 4.21 11.90 -11.86
CA LEU A 50 3.75 12.53 -13.09
C LEU A 50 3.54 14.04 -12.89
N MET A 51 2.86 14.44 -11.82
CA MET A 51 2.65 15.86 -11.49
C MET A 51 3.98 16.61 -11.30
N LEU A 52 4.96 15.99 -10.64
CA LEU A 52 6.31 16.54 -10.50
C LEU A 52 6.99 16.72 -11.85
N PHE A 53 6.84 15.76 -12.77
CA PHE A 53 7.41 15.85 -14.11
C PHE A 53 6.75 16.94 -14.95
N LEU A 54 5.43 17.10 -14.85
CA LEU A 54 4.68 18.11 -15.61
C LEU A 54 4.83 19.54 -15.06
N THR A 55 5.23 19.69 -13.80
CA THR A 55 5.36 21.00 -13.13
C THR A 55 6.81 21.50 -13.11
N ASN A 56 7.79 20.65 -13.47
CA ASN A 56 9.18 21.07 -13.71
C ASN A 56 9.40 21.32 -15.21
#